data_AF-S4SA93-F1
#
_entry.id   AF-S4SA93-F1
#
_cell.length_a   1.000
_cell.length_b   1.000
_cell.length_c   1.000
_cell.angle_alpha   90.00
_cell.angle_beta   90.00
_cell.angle_gamma   90.00
#
_symmetry.space_group_name_H-M   'P 1'
#
loop_
_entity.id
_entity.type
_entity.pdbx_description
1 polymer ?
#
loop_
_entity_poly.entity_id
_entity_poly.type
_entity_poly.pdbx_seq_one_letter_code
_entity_poly.pdbx_strand_id
1 'polypeptide(L)'
;EPGNRNRLWYHEDVRQVLTENTGTSKIEGIIVKLPTIYEIHLSPKCFKKMKNLKIFINVNGRICGKVDYLPSELRLLDWPFYPSQYLPSNFTMKNLVELNICESPISCLGEGFKSLPNLKSLNLAKCEFLTKIPDLSGSPNLEWLHLGGCSSLDEIHPSIGL
;
A
#
# COMPACT_ATOMS: atom_id res chain seq x y z
N GLU A 1 2.83 8.52 -24.74
CA GLU A 1 2.41 7.36 -23.92
C GLU A 1 2.41 7.63 -22.42
N PRO A 2 1.25 7.45 -21.76
CA PRO A 2 1.09 7.60 -20.30
C PRO A 2 2.11 6.80 -19.48
N GLY A 3 2.35 5.52 -19.84
CA GLY A 3 3.27 4.64 -19.11
C GLY A 3 4.73 5.08 -19.03
N ASN A 4 5.13 6.08 -19.81
CA ASN A 4 6.48 6.65 -19.86
C ASN A 4 6.63 7.99 -19.12
N ARG A 5 5.56 8.48 -18.48
CA ARG A 5 5.61 9.71 -17.67
C ARG A 5 6.16 9.39 -16.27
N ASN A 6 6.79 10.39 -15.65
CA ASN A 6 7.28 10.23 -14.28
C ASN A 6 6.16 10.27 -13.23
N ARG A 7 5.06 10.98 -13.54
CA ARG A 7 3.92 11.16 -12.63
C ARG A 7 2.61 11.00 -13.39
N LEU A 8 1.65 10.31 -12.77
CA LEU A 8 0.32 10.06 -13.30
C LEU A 8 -0.74 10.52 -12.32
N TRP A 9 -1.63 11.39 -12.76
CA TRP A 9 -2.78 11.86 -11.99
C TRP A 9 -4.04 12.08 -12.85
N TYR A 10 -3.90 12.13 -14.17
CA TYR A 10 -5.03 12.24 -15.07
C TYR A 10 -5.73 10.87 -15.14
N HIS A 11 -7.03 10.84 -14.85
CA HIS A 11 -7.74 9.62 -14.52
C HIS A 11 -7.76 8.58 -15.66
N GLU A 12 -7.84 9.01 -16.92
CA GLU A 12 -7.80 8.10 -18.08
C GLU A 12 -6.43 7.44 -18.22
N ASP A 13 -5.36 8.23 -18.07
CA ASP A 13 -3.98 7.76 -18.13
C ASP A 13 -3.66 6.78 -17.00
N VAL A 14 -4.10 7.11 -15.78
CA VAL A 14 -3.96 6.24 -14.60
C VAL A 14 -4.69 4.93 -14.82
N ARG A 15 -5.95 4.98 -15.24
CA ARG A 15 -6.75 3.79 -15.52
C ARG A 15 -6.04 2.92 -16.56
N GLN A 16 -5.70 3.51 -17.71
CA GLN A 16 -5.03 2.81 -18.81
C GLN A 16 -3.76 2.11 -18.32
N VAL A 17 -2.88 2.83 -17.61
CA VAL A 17 -1.61 2.29 -17.13
C VAL A 17 -1.80 1.12 -16.15
N LEU A 18 -2.76 1.23 -15.24
CA LEU A 18 -3.03 0.23 -14.22
C LEU A 18 -3.75 -1.01 -14.77
N THR A 19 -4.70 -0.84 -15.70
CA THR A 19 -5.46 -1.96 -16.27
C THR A 19 -4.74 -2.68 -17.40
N GLU A 20 -3.97 -1.95 -18.23
CA GLU A 20 -3.28 -2.51 -19.41
C GLU A 20 -1.83 -2.92 -19.14
N ASN A 21 -1.32 -2.72 -17.92
CA ASN A 21 0.06 -3.04 -17.53
C ASN A 21 1.14 -2.34 -18.39
N THR A 22 0.86 -1.12 -18.84
CA THR A 22 1.75 -0.33 -19.69
C THR A 22 2.74 0.53 -18.90
N GLY A 23 2.63 0.53 -17.57
CA GLY A 23 3.56 1.23 -16.68
C GLY A 23 5.00 0.76 -16.83
N THR A 24 5.95 1.69 -16.75
CA THR A 24 7.39 1.43 -16.88
C THR A 24 8.15 1.90 -15.65
N SER A 25 9.45 1.65 -15.61
CA SER A 25 10.33 2.14 -14.54
C SER A 25 10.48 3.67 -14.53
N LYS A 26 9.95 4.40 -15.52
CA LYS A 26 9.94 5.87 -15.47
C LYS A 26 8.95 6.41 -14.44
N ILE A 27 7.87 5.67 -14.15
CA ILE A 27 6.83 6.13 -13.23
C ILE A 27 7.38 6.13 -11.81
N GLU A 28 7.31 7.29 -11.17
CA GLU A 28 7.69 7.51 -9.78
C GLU A 28 6.49 7.81 -8.87
N GLY A 29 5.38 8.31 -9.43
CA GLY A 29 4.20 8.66 -8.65
C GLY A 29 2.89 8.42 -9.39
N ILE A 30 1.90 7.86 -8.70
CA ILE A 30 0.54 7.66 -9.18
C ILE A 30 -0.45 8.19 -8.15
N ILE A 31 -1.39 9.02 -8.61
CA ILE A 31 -2.55 9.46 -7.84
C ILE A 31 -3.81 8.98 -8.57
N VAL A 32 -4.56 8.10 -7.93
CA VAL A 32 -5.85 7.62 -8.41
C VAL A 32 -6.92 8.55 -7.86
N LYS A 33 -7.35 9.49 -8.70
CA LYS A 33 -8.47 10.38 -8.44
C LYS A 33 -9.42 10.37 -9.64
N LEU A 34 -10.57 9.75 -9.48
CA LEU A 34 -11.54 9.53 -10.55
C LEU A 34 -12.69 10.55 -10.46
N PRO A 35 -13.22 11.03 -11.60
CA PRO A 35 -14.32 11.99 -11.62
C PRO A 35 -15.66 11.37 -11.20
N THR A 36 -15.82 10.06 -11.41
CA THR A 36 -16.99 9.28 -11.03
C THR A 36 -16.55 7.98 -10.37
N ILE A 37 -17.49 7.31 -9.70
CA ILE A 37 -17.25 5.99 -9.12
C ILE A 37 -17.05 5.00 -10.28
N TYR A 38 -15.80 4.62 -10.50
CA TYR A 38 -15.41 3.64 -11.50
C TYR A 38 -14.49 2.60 -10.87
N GLU A 39 -14.63 1.36 -11.30
CA GLU A 39 -13.85 0.25 -10.80
C GLU A 39 -12.59 0.06 -11.63
N ILE A 40 -11.42 0.01 -10.98
CA ILE A 40 -10.14 -0.30 -11.61
C ILE A 40 -9.78 -1.73 -11.22
N HIS A 41 -9.85 -2.63 -12.20
CA HIS A 41 -9.41 -4.00 -12.02
C HIS A 41 -7.90 -4.11 -12.23
N LEU A 42 -7.14 -4.29 -11.15
CA LEU A 42 -5.70 -4.45 -11.24
C LEU A 42 -5.33 -5.84 -11.72
N SER A 43 -4.35 -5.88 -12.62
CA SER A 43 -3.63 -7.11 -12.90
C SER A 43 -2.65 -7.42 -11.75
N PRO A 44 -2.43 -8.71 -11.42
CA PRO A 44 -1.45 -9.10 -10.42
C PRO A 44 -0.04 -8.55 -10.64
N LYS A 45 0.33 -8.27 -11.90
CA LYS A 45 1.66 -7.79 -12.30
C LYS A 45 1.71 -6.30 -12.64
N CYS A 46 0.67 -5.52 -12.38
CA CYS A 46 0.60 -4.11 -12.80
C CYS A 46 1.81 -3.29 -12.34
N PHE A 47 2.22 -3.43 -11.08
CA PHE A 47 3.38 -2.71 -10.55
C PHE A 47 4.73 -3.35 -10.86
N LYS A 48 4.78 -4.55 -11.45
CA LYS A 48 6.02 -5.32 -11.63
C LYS A 48 7.09 -4.58 -12.43
N LYS A 49 6.67 -3.75 -13.41
CA LYS A 49 7.59 -2.96 -14.25
C LYS A 49 7.91 -1.57 -13.66
N MET A 50 7.12 -1.09 -12.71
CA MET A 50 7.22 0.26 -12.13
C MET A 50 8.20 0.30 -10.97
N LYS A 51 9.45 -0.14 -11.23
CA LYS A 51 10.47 -0.35 -10.18
C LYS A 51 10.83 0.90 -9.38
N ASN A 52 10.67 2.09 -9.96
CA ASN A 52 11.00 3.36 -9.34
C ASN A 52 9.79 4.08 -8.73
N LEU A 53 8.63 3.40 -8.63
CA LEU A 53 7.44 3.97 -8.02
C LEU A 53 7.69 4.23 -6.54
N LYS A 54 7.59 5.50 -6.14
CA LYS A 54 7.80 6.00 -4.79
C LYS A 54 6.49 6.37 -4.10
N ILE A 55 5.49 6.79 -4.87
CA ILE A 55 4.23 7.32 -4.34
C ILE A 55 3.06 6.63 -5.04
N PHE A 56 2.17 6.04 -4.26
CA PHE A 56 0.86 5.60 -4.72
C PHE A 56 -0.21 6.12 -3.76
N ILE A 57 -1.16 6.88 -4.29
CA ILE A 57 -2.28 7.45 -3.51
C ILE A 57 -3.59 7.07 -4.20
N ASN A 58 -4.48 6.39 -3.47
CA ASN A 58 -5.84 6.13 -3.89
C ASN A 58 -6.82 7.05 -3.16
N VAL A 59 -7.28 8.11 -3.84
CA VAL A 59 -8.18 9.11 -3.24
C VAL A 59 -9.61 8.59 -3.16
N ASN A 60 -10.10 8.02 -4.27
CA ASN A 60 -11.50 7.60 -4.40
C ASN A 60 -11.72 6.49 -5.43
N GLY A 61 -10.66 5.85 -5.93
CA GLY A 61 -10.76 4.75 -6.87
C GLY A 61 -11.30 3.50 -6.16
N ARG A 62 -12.31 2.85 -6.75
CA ARG A 62 -12.69 1.50 -6.34
C ARG A 62 -11.74 0.53 -7.03
N ILE A 63 -10.73 0.08 -6.31
CA ILE A 63 -9.69 -0.78 -6.89
C ILE A 63 -9.96 -2.22 -6.45
N CYS A 64 -10.02 -3.13 -7.41
CA CYS A 64 -10.25 -4.55 -7.17
C CYS A 64 -9.18 -5.41 -7.84
N GLY A 65 -9.26 -6.72 -7.64
CA GLY A 65 -8.28 -7.67 -8.12
C GLY A 65 -7.18 -7.95 -7.09
N LYS A 66 -6.15 -8.68 -7.53
CA LYS A 66 -5.02 -9.09 -6.69
C LYS A 66 -3.79 -8.33 -7.12
N VAL A 67 -2.91 -8.01 -6.18
CA VAL A 67 -1.57 -7.50 -6.43
C VAL A 67 -0.56 -8.52 -5.94
N ASP A 68 0.32 -9.01 -6.81
CA ASP A 68 1.39 -9.95 -6.44
C ASP A 68 2.74 -9.22 -6.21
N TYR A 69 2.81 -7.93 -6.54
CA TYR A 69 4.04 -7.15 -6.52
C TYR A 69 3.78 -5.73 -6.06
N LEU A 70 4.54 -5.26 -5.06
CA LEU A 70 4.66 -3.84 -4.74
C LEU A 70 6.12 -3.39 -4.97
N PRO A 71 6.36 -2.20 -5.53
CA PRO A 71 7.72 -1.72 -5.79
C PRO A 71 8.49 -1.45 -4.49
N SER A 72 9.76 -1.86 -4.43
CA SER A 72 10.62 -1.69 -3.25
C SER A 72 10.98 -0.24 -2.95
N GLU A 73 10.91 0.64 -3.96
CA GLU A 73 11.18 2.07 -3.85
C GLU A 73 10.01 2.88 -3.28
N LEU A 74 8.90 2.22 -2.93
CA LEU A 74 7.76 2.89 -2.31
C LEU A 74 8.18 3.61 -1.02
N ARG A 75 7.79 4.88 -0.94
CA ARG A 75 7.96 5.76 0.21
C ARG A 75 6.62 6.13 0.83
N LEU A 76 5.59 6.25 0.02
CA LEU A 76 4.23 6.53 0.46
C LEU A 76 3.26 5.59 -0.27
N LEU A 77 2.52 4.82 0.52
CA LEU A 77 1.43 3.99 0.07
C LEU A 77 0.16 4.38 0.83
N ASP A 78 -0.66 5.22 0.22
CA ASP A 78 -1.97 5.61 0.75
C ASP A 78 -3.05 4.94 -0.09
N TRP A 79 -3.62 3.86 0.43
CA TRP A 79 -4.52 2.97 -0.27
C TRP A 79 -5.60 2.42 0.67
N PRO A 80 -6.55 3.28 1.10
CA PRO A 80 -7.72 2.81 1.84
C PRO A 80 -8.50 1.79 1.02
N PHE A 81 -9.13 0.83 1.70
CA PHE A 81 -9.83 -0.30 1.09
C PHE A 81 -8.92 -1.15 0.17
N TYR A 82 -7.67 -1.39 0.58
CA TYR A 82 -6.74 -2.25 -0.14
C TYR A 82 -7.39 -3.64 -0.36
N PRO A 83 -7.39 -4.20 -1.58
CA PRO A 83 -8.32 -5.27 -1.94
C PRO A 83 -7.94 -6.67 -1.42
N SER A 84 -6.77 -6.84 -0.80
CA SER A 84 -6.25 -8.16 -0.42
C SER A 84 -6.06 -8.32 1.07
N GLN A 85 -6.20 -9.55 1.57
CA GLN A 85 -6.02 -9.89 2.99
C GLN A 85 -4.55 -9.84 3.45
N TYR A 86 -3.62 -9.79 2.49
CA TYR A 86 -2.19 -9.78 2.73
C TYR A 86 -1.50 -8.80 1.78
N LEU A 87 -0.44 -8.16 2.27
CA LEU A 87 0.51 -7.48 1.40
C LEU A 87 1.42 -8.52 0.72
N PRO A 88 1.92 -8.25 -0.49
CA PRO A 88 2.84 -9.17 -1.18
C PRO A 88 4.08 -9.47 -0.32
N SER A 89 4.41 -10.75 -0.16
CA SER A 89 5.48 -11.24 0.73
C SER A 89 6.90 -11.07 0.19
N ASN A 90 7.05 -10.60 -1.05
CA ASN A 90 8.26 -10.70 -1.86
C ASN A 90 9.19 -9.47 -1.81
N PHE A 91 8.95 -8.47 -0.96
CA PHE A 91 9.76 -7.25 -0.97
C PHE A 91 10.09 -6.66 0.40
N THR A 92 11.26 -6.04 0.47
CA THR A 92 11.68 -5.23 1.61
C THR A 92 11.24 -3.79 1.36
N MET A 93 10.28 -3.30 2.14
CA MET A 93 9.76 -1.93 2.03
C MET A 93 10.62 -0.95 2.84
N LYS A 94 11.96 -1.03 2.69
CA LYS A 94 12.92 -0.29 3.53
C LYS A 94 12.77 1.22 3.41
N ASN A 95 12.34 1.70 2.25
CA ASN A 95 12.18 3.12 1.94
C ASN A 95 10.79 3.66 2.33
N LEU A 96 9.88 2.80 2.80
CA LEU A 96 8.52 3.17 3.14
C LEU A 96 8.52 4.07 4.38
N VAL A 97 7.89 5.22 4.25
CA VAL A 97 7.75 6.24 5.29
C VAL A 97 6.32 6.26 5.81
N GLU A 98 5.35 6.13 4.91
CA GLU A 98 3.93 6.15 5.27
C GLU A 98 3.19 4.99 4.61
N LEU A 99 2.45 4.25 5.44
CA LEU A 99 1.53 3.21 5.00
C LEU A 99 0.15 3.48 5.54
N ASN A 100 -0.80 3.77 4.66
CA ASN A 100 -2.22 3.81 4.98
C ASN A 100 -2.96 2.76 4.16
N ILE A 101 -3.48 1.75 4.84
CA ILE A 101 -4.36 0.73 4.27
C ILE A 101 -5.57 0.53 5.17
N CYS A 102 -6.11 1.61 5.74
CA CYS A 102 -7.30 1.53 6.57
C CYS A 102 -8.51 0.92 5.82
N GLU A 103 -9.45 0.38 6.58
CA GLU A 103 -10.68 -0.25 6.06
C GLU A 103 -10.41 -1.39 5.08
N SER A 104 -9.27 -2.08 5.24
CA SER A 104 -8.85 -3.19 4.38
C SER A 104 -9.13 -4.55 5.04
N PRO A 105 -9.33 -5.63 4.26
CA PRO A 105 -9.59 -6.95 4.79
C PRO A 105 -8.31 -7.65 5.29
N ILE A 106 -7.29 -6.88 5.67
CA ILE A 106 -6.00 -7.40 6.12
C ILE A 106 -6.22 -8.24 7.37
N SER A 107 -5.77 -9.49 7.35
CA SER A 107 -5.89 -10.40 8.48
C SER A 107 -4.57 -10.56 9.25
N CYS A 108 -3.43 -10.37 8.59
CA CYS A 108 -2.13 -10.35 9.26
C CYS A 108 -1.11 -9.46 8.55
N LEU A 109 -0.16 -8.95 9.33
CA LEU A 109 1.04 -8.29 8.84
C LEU A 109 2.13 -9.34 8.68
N GLY A 110 2.59 -9.55 7.44
CA GLY A 110 3.62 -10.55 7.14
C GLY A 110 5.02 -10.14 7.63
N GLU A 111 6.00 -11.03 7.43
CA GLU A 111 7.42 -10.85 7.82
C GLU A 111 8.05 -9.54 7.31
N GLY A 112 7.54 -8.98 6.21
CA GLY A 112 7.98 -7.70 5.66
C GLY A 112 7.83 -6.51 6.63
N PHE A 113 7.01 -6.63 7.68
CA PHE A 113 6.83 -5.60 8.71
C PHE A 113 7.85 -5.63 9.83
N LYS A 114 8.65 -6.70 9.96
CA LYS A 114 9.65 -6.81 11.03
C LYS A 114 10.77 -5.77 10.93
N SER A 115 10.97 -5.20 9.75
CA SER A 115 12.07 -4.25 9.50
C SER A 115 11.65 -3.17 8.50
N LEU A 116 11.07 -2.08 8.99
CA LEU A 116 10.71 -0.90 8.21
C LEU A 116 11.42 0.34 8.80
N PRO A 117 12.74 0.48 8.57
CA PRO A 117 13.57 1.44 9.31
C PRO A 117 13.19 2.90 9.08
N ASN A 118 12.55 3.23 7.95
CA ASN A 118 12.15 4.59 7.61
C ASN A 118 10.66 4.88 7.90
N LEU A 119 9.89 3.89 8.37
CA LEU A 119 8.46 4.03 8.58
C LEU A 119 8.21 5.00 9.73
N LYS A 120 7.39 6.02 9.47
CA LYS A 120 6.95 7.04 10.42
C LYS A 120 5.48 6.94 10.75
N SER A 121 4.64 6.53 9.79
CA SER A 121 3.19 6.47 9.96
C SER A 121 2.62 5.14 9.46
N LEU A 122 1.83 4.49 10.30
CA LEU A 122 1.12 3.25 9.99
C LEU A 122 -0.37 3.39 10.36
N ASN A 123 -1.23 3.51 9.34
CA ASN A 123 -2.67 3.50 9.50
C ASN A 123 -3.26 2.13 9.11
N LEU A 124 -3.81 1.44 10.09
CA LEU A 124 -4.53 0.17 9.93
C LEU A 124 -5.94 0.25 10.51
N ALA A 125 -6.48 1.46 10.71
CA ALA A 125 -7.79 1.63 11.31
C ALA A 125 -8.87 0.85 10.56
N LYS A 126 -9.80 0.27 11.32
CA LYS A 126 -10.93 -0.52 10.82
C LYS A 126 -10.50 -1.69 9.91
N CYS A 127 -9.29 -2.21 10.08
CA CYS A 127 -8.93 -3.52 9.54
C CYS A 127 -9.55 -4.59 10.45
N GLU A 128 -10.86 -4.82 10.29
CA GLU A 128 -11.68 -5.63 11.21
C GLU A 128 -11.20 -7.08 11.37
N PHE A 129 -10.51 -7.63 10.36
CA PHE A 129 -9.98 -8.99 10.37
C PHE A 129 -8.55 -9.12 10.92
N LEU A 130 -7.89 -8.01 11.23
CA LEU A 130 -6.52 -8.01 11.71
C LEU A 130 -6.47 -8.61 13.11
N THR A 131 -5.79 -9.74 13.27
CA THR A 131 -5.75 -10.46 14.56
C THR A 131 -4.54 -10.12 15.42
N LYS A 132 -3.43 -9.70 14.77
CA LYS A 132 -2.16 -9.46 15.47
C LYS A 132 -1.33 -8.32 14.88
N ILE A 133 -0.61 -7.61 15.75
CA ILE A 133 0.51 -6.72 15.40
C ILE A 133 1.83 -7.45 15.72
N PRO A 134 2.72 -7.65 14.73
CA PRO A 134 4.00 -8.33 14.93
C PRO A 134 5.00 -7.40 15.62
N ASP A 135 6.19 -7.92 15.89
CA ASP A 135 7.29 -7.09 16.37
C ASP A 135 7.64 -5.96 15.38
N LEU A 136 7.55 -4.72 15.85
CA LEU A 136 7.95 -3.51 15.11
C LEU A 136 9.27 -2.91 15.60
N SER A 137 10.08 -3.65 16.36
CA SER A 137 11.41 -3.19 16.83
C SER A 137 12.34 -2.74 15.70
N GLY A 138 12.21 -3.32 14.51
CA GLY A 138 12.92 -2.90 13.30
C GLY A 138 12.34 -1.66 12.60
N SER A 139 11.39 -0.96 13.23
CA SER A 139 10.78 0.30 12.76
C SER A 139 10.98 1.42 13.79
N PRO A 140 12.25 1.78 14.13
CA PRO A 140 12.55 2.70 15.24
C PRO A 140 12.09 4.15 15.02
N ASN A 141 11.74 4.51 13.78
CA ASN A 141 11.28 5.85 13.42
C ASN A 141 9.74 5.97 13.41
N LEU A 142 9.01 4.95 13.88
CA LEU A 142 7.55 4.96 13.89
C LEU A 142 7.05 6.00 14.89
N GLU A 143 6.43 7.07 14.38
CA GLU A 143 5.93 8.20 15.16
C GLU A 143 4.42 8.10 15.42
N TRP A 144 3.68 7.44 14.51
CA TRP A 144 2.23 7.33 14.61
C TRP A 144 1.73 5.94 14.15
N LEU A 145 0.89 5.33 14.99
CA LEU A 145 0.24 4.05 14.74
C LEU A 145 -1.25 4.16 15.05
N HIS A 146 -2.11 3.79 14.10
CA HIS A 146 -3.56 3.84 14.28
C HIS A 146 -4.21 2.48 14.03
N LEU A 147 -4.77 1.92 15.09
CA LEU A 147 -5.43 0.60 15.13
C LEU A 147 -6.92 0.72 15.50
N GLY A 148 -7.48 1.93 15.48
CA GLY A 148 -8.85 2.17 15.91
C GLY A 148 -9.86 1.39 15.06
N GLY A 149 -10.77 0.67 15.70
CA GLY A 149 -11.81 -0.12 15.00
C GLY A 149 -11.35 -1.47 14.45
N CYS A 150 -10.14 -1.95 14.78
CA CYS A 150 -9.74 -3.34 14.48
C CYS A 150 -10.41 -4.30 15.46
N SER A 151 -11.63 -4.75 15.15
CA SER A 151 -12.47 -5.55 16.05
C SER A 151 -11.94 -6.95 16.38
N SER A 152 -11.20 -7.60 15.48
CA SER A 152 -10.60 -8.93 15.75
C SER A 152 -9.19 -8.87 16.35
N LEU A 153 -8.66 -7.68 16.66
CA LEU A 153 -7.30 -7.52 17.15
C LEU A 153 -7.18 -8.00 18.60
N ASP A 154 -6.43 -9.07 18.82
CA ASP A 154 -6.25 -9.72 20.12
C ASP A 154 -4.79 -9.61 20.60
N GLU A 155 -3.83 -9.75 19.68
CA GLU A 155 -2.40 -9.75 20.02
C GLU A 155 -1.69 -8.47 19.55
N ILE A 156 -1.10 -7.72 20.47
CA ILE A 156 -0.19 -6.61 20.15
C ILE A 156 1.18 -6.93 20.72
N HIS A 157 2.21 -6.98 19.87
CA HIS A 157 3.56 -7.24 20.33
C HIS A 157 4.03 -6.16 21.32
N PRO A 158 4.74 -6.52 22.42
CA PRO A 158 5.17 -5.56 23.44
C PRO A 158 6.11 -4.43 22.97
N SER A 159 6.68 -4.51 21.76
CA SER A 159 7.49 -3.42 21.21
C SER A 159 6.68 -2.17 20.85
N ILE A 160 5.34 -2.23 20.90
CA ILE A 160 4.45 -1.09 20.71
C ILE A 160 4.16 -0.43 22.06
N GLY A 161 4.60 0.83 22.25
CA GLY A 161 4.32 1.62 23.45
C GLY A 161 5.37 1.55 24.56
N LEU A 162 6.58 1.05 24.25
CA LEU A 162 7.78 1.15 25.08
C LEU A 162 8.66 2.33 24.68
#